data_AF-A0A1W1HCS3-F1
#
_entry.id   AF-A0A1W1HCS3-F1
#
_cell.length_a   1.000
_cell.length_b   1.000
_cell.length_c   1.000
_cell.angle_alpha   90.00
_cell.angle_beta   90.00
_cell.angle_gamma   90.00
#
_symmetry.space_group_name_H-M   'P 1'
#
loop_
_entity.id
_entity.type
_entity.pdbx_description
1 polymer ?
#
loop_
_entity_poly.entity_id
_entity_poly.type
_entity_poly.pdbx_seq_one_letter_code
_entity_poly.pdbx_strand_id
1 'polypeptide(L)'
;MIDVSCGSCGKKYRLDPAIIKSENARFTCKDCGSVNNLDQYIPKPSSLSPPEKQKEPTREMLQVTWLNSLQVKVNSVVVSLIIVIMSTFTVITYMTEEQKVELDLKTTSVNVAKRLSVYLVEAFWSLDDEILSESLKSEMIDRDIYAINLVDRSGKKIYLGYRRNAQWQLVPNDSQVAGELLISANETIMKDGKQIGSVEVFFTQEFVREQFVQSMYQILITSLLLLIAVALAVSVVLNRMILRPIARLTDAANRISVGNLDLEIPIESKDEIGVLAEAFARMKVSMAFAIKQLRKR
;
A
#
# COMPACT_ATOMS: atom_id res chain seq x y z
N MET A 1 -9.42 -81.64 8.32
CA MET A 1 -9.20 -82.83 9.16
C MET A 1 -7.76 -82.80 9.70
N ILE A 2 -7.57 -82.92 11.01
CA ILE A 2 -6.27 -82.93 11.69
C ILE A 2 -6.05 -84.33 12.28
N ASP A 3 -4.86 -84.90 12.08
CA ASP A 3 -4.47 -86.18 12.67
C ASP A 3 -3.84 -85.95 14.04
N VAL A 4 -4.45 -86.50 15.10
CA VAL A 4 -3.96 -86.41 16.49
C VAL A 4 -3.70 -87.81 17.04
N SER A 5 -2.69 -87.94 17.89
CA SER A 5 -2.32 -89.22 18.52
C SER A 5 -2.46 -89.15 20.03
N CYS A 6 -2.96 -90.23 20.64
CA CYS A 6 -2.98 -90.38 22.08
C CYS A 6 -1.55 -90.52 22.62
N GLY A 7 -1.16 -89.68 23.59
CA GLY A 7 0.18 -89.72 24.19
C GLY A 7 0.44 -90.94 25.06
N SER A 8 -0.61 -91.62 25.54
CA SER A 8 -0.47 -92.78 26.44
C SER A 8 -0.38 -94.13 25.71
N CYS A 9 -1.16 -94.33 24.63
CA CYS A 9 -1.22 -95.61 23.91
C CYS A 9 -0.85 -95.51 22.42
N GLY A 10 -0.59 -94.32 21.89
CA GLY A 10 -0.17 -94.10 20.51
C GLY A 10 -1.27 -94.19 19.44
N LYS A 11 -2.52 -94.49 19.82
CA LYS A 11 -3.63 -94.59 18.85
C LYS A 11 -3.91 -93.26 18.16
N LYS A 12 -4.07 -93.28 16.84
CA LYS A 12 -4.31 -92.11 15.99
C LYS A 12 -5.80 -91.89 15.75
N TYR A 13 -6.23 -90.63 15.78
CA TYR A 13 -7.58 -90.16 15.50
C TYR A 13 -7.53 -89.05 14.46
N ARG A 14 -8.53 -88.99 13.60
CA ARG A 14 -8.69 -87.92 12.61
C ARG A 14 -9.90 -87.07 12.99
N LEU A 15 -9.67 -85.82 13.35
CA LEU A 15 -10.68 -84.90 13.88
C LEU A 15 -10.96 -83.77 12.88
N ASP A 16 -12.20 -83.29 12.85
CA ASP A 16 -12.55 -82.07 12.10
C ASP A 16 -12.20 -80.83 12.94
N PRO A 17 -11.31 -79.93 12.46
CA PRO A 17 -10.96 -78.70 13.17
C PRO A 17 -12.16 -77.85 13.60
N ALA A 18 -13.28 -77.90 12.87
CA ALA A 18 -14.48 -77.11 13.18
C ALA A 18 -15.13 -77.47 14.52
N ILE A 19 -14.82 -78.63 15.10
CA ILE A 19 -15.39 -79.11 16.36
C ILE A 19 -14.60 -78.56 17.58
N ILE A 20 -13.39 -78.02 17.37
CA ILE A 20 -12.52 -77.50 18.43
C ILE A 20 -12.95 -76.07 18.77
N LYS A 21 -13.59 -75.88 19.93
CA LYS A 21 -14.19 -74.59 20.33
C LYS A 21 -13.32 -73.70 21.23
N SER A 22 -12.14 -74.16 21.67
CA SER A 22 -11.26 -73.40 22.58
C SER A 22 -9.80 -73.82 22.47
N GLU A 23 -8.89 -72.94 22.90
CA GLU A 23 -7.43 -73.16 22.90
C GLU A 23 -6.98 -74.29 23.84
N ASN A 24 -7.83 -74.73 24.78
CA ASN A 24 -7.56 -75.78 25.77
C ASN A 24 -8.42 -77.03 25.56
N ALA A 25 -8.78 -77.34 24.32
CA ALA A 25 -9.67 -78.46 24.03
C ALA A 25 -9.00 -79.80 24.38
N ARG A 26 -9.75 -80.71 25.01
CA ARG A 26 -9.28 -82.05 25.36
C ARG A 26 -10.13 -83.11 24.70
N PHE A 27 -9.52 -84.25 24.35
CA PHE A 27 -10.25 -85.43 23.91
C PHE A 27 -9.88 -86.65 24.76
N THR A 28 -10.84 -87.56 24.90
CA THR A 28 -10.64 -88.82 25.63
C THR A 28 -10.37 -89.94 24.63
N CYS A 29 -9.28 -90.67 24.82
CA CYS A 29 -8.96 -91.82 23.99
C CYS A 29 -9.97 -92.95 24.24
N LYS A 30 -10.64 -93.43 23.20
CA LYS A 30 -11.61 -94.54 23.30
C LYS A 30 -10.96 -95.90 23.62
N ASP A 31 -9.64 -96.01 23.51
CA ASP A 31 -8.92 -97.28 23.67
C ASP A 31 -8.35 -97.48 25.08
N CYS A 32 -7.73 -96.45 25.64
CA CYS A 32 -7.08 -96.52 26.96
C CYS A 32 -7.70 -95.58 28.00
N GLY A 33 -8.72 -94.80 27.62
CA GLY A 33 -9.43 -93.89 28.52
C GLY A 33 -8.66 -92.61 28.90
N SER A 34 -7.42 -92.40 28.44
CA SER A 34 -6.64 -91.23 28.82
C SER A 34 -7.13 -89.93 28.16
N VAL A 35 -7.11 -88.83 28.91
CA VAL A 35 -7.48 -87.49 28.44
C VAL A 35 -6.24 -86.78 27.87
N ASN A 36 -6.30 -86.34 26.62
CA ASN A 36 -5.18 -85.75 25.89
C ASN A 36 -5.54 -84.30 25.48
N ASN A 37 -4.56 -83.40 25.57
CA ASN A 37 -4.74 -81.98 25.26
C ASN A 37 -4.46 -81.70 23.78
N LEU A 38 -5.27 -80.82 23.16
CA LEU A 38 -5.22 -80.53 21.73
C LEU A 38 -4.47 -79.23 21.40
N ASP A 39 -3.98 -78.49 22.40
CA ASP A 39 -3.38 -77.15 22.28
C ASP A 39 -2.25 -77.09 21.24
N GLN A 40 -1.45 -78.14 21.13
CA GLN A 40 -0.35 -78.25 20.17
C GLN A 40 -0.80 -78.43 18.71
N TYR A 41 -2.08 -78.73 18.48
CA TYR A 41 -2.66 -78.96 17.16
C TYR A 41 -3.60 -77.83 16.71
N ILE A 42 -3.83 -76.83 17.57
CA ILE A 42 -4.60 -75.64 17.22
C ILE A 42 -3.65 -74.64 16.54
N PRO A 43 -3.91 -74.23 15.29
CA PRO A 43 -3.11 -73.19 14.67
C PRO A 43 -3.29 -71.89 15.48
N LYS A 44 -2.21 -71.39 16.10
CA LYS A 44 -2.21 -70.08 16.75
C LYS A 44 -2.69 -69.04 15.73
N PRO A 45 -3.66 -68.16 16.06
CA PRO A 45 -4.02 -67.08 15.16
C PRO A 45 -2.75 -66.29 14.86
N SER A 46 -2.39 -66.21 13.58
CA SER A 46 -1.32 -65.33 13.08
C SER A 46 -1.82 -63.88 13.20
N SER A 47 -1.90 -63.38 14.43
CA SER A 47 -2.33 -62.03 14.74
C SER A 47 -1.14 -61.23 15.27
N LEU A 48 -0.23 -60.91 14.36
CA LEU A 48 0.43 -59.62 14.33
C LEU A 48 0.43 -59.22 12.86
N SER A 49 -0.68 -58.61 12.45
CA SER A 49 -0.65 -57.65 11.34
C SER A 49 0.59 -56.76 11.54
N PRO A 50 1.35 -56.39 10.49
CA PRO A 50 2.36 -55.35 10.63
C PRO A 50 1.73 -54.18 11.36
N PRO A 51 2.44 -53.49 12.28
CA PRO A 51 1.86 -52.35 12.98
C PRO A 51 1.21 -51.48 11.92
N GLU A 52 -0.11 -51.33 12.03
CA GLU A 52 -0.90 -50.50 11.14
C GLU A 52 -0.15 -49.18 11.08
N LYS A 53 0.38 -48.83 9.90
CA LYS A 53 1.01 -47.53 9.70
C LYS A 53 -0.03 -46.55 10.18
N GLN A 54 0.17 -45.98 11.38
CA GLN A 54 -0.59 -44.83 11.83
C GLN A 54 -0.50 -43.88 10.65
N LYS A 55 -1.63 -43.66 9.97
CA LYS A 55 -1.72 -42.58 9.00
C LYS A 55 -1.24 -41.38 9.79
N GLU A 56 -0.07 -40.86 9.41
CA GLU A 56 0.38 -39.56 9.90
C GLU A 56 -0.86 -38.68 9.83
N PRO A 57 -1.24 -38.00 10.93
CA PRO A 57 -2.39 -37.11 10.91
C PRO A 57 -2.19 -36.25 9.67
N THR A 58 -3.11 -36.36 8.71
CA THR A 58 -3.06 -35.60 7.46
C THR A 58 -2.95 -34.16 7.93
N ARG A 59 -1.73 -33.60 7.91
CA ARG A 59 -1.50 -32.23 8.34
C ARG A 59 -2.38 -31.43 7.41
N GLU A 60 -3.51 -30.94 7.91
CA GLU A 60 -4.16 -29.78 7.32
C GLU A 60 -3.10 -28.69 7.39
N MET A 61 -2.25 -28.64 6.36
CA MET A 61 -1.34 -27.53 6.14
C MET A 61 -2.25 -26.32 6.11
N LEU A 62 -2.10 -25.42 7.08
CA LEU A 62 -2.72 -24.10 7.03
C LEU A 62 -2.41 -23.53 5.64
N GLN A 63 -3.37 -23.62 4.72
CA GLN A 63 -3.21 -23.13 3.35
C GLN A 63 -3.26 -21.63 3.45
N VAL A 64 -2.11 -21.01 3.66
CA VAL A 64 -1.97 -19.55 3.65
C VAL A 64 -2.24 -19.11 2.23
N THR A 65 -3.46 -18.64 1.97
CA THR A 65 -3.82 -18.01 0.71
C THR A 65 -2.93 -16.77 0.51
N TRP A 66 -2.62 -16.44 -0.74
CA TRP A 66 -1.68 -15.36 -1.07
C TRP A 66 -2.03 -14.01 -0.39
N LEU A 67 -3.33 -13.69 -0.26
CA LEU A 67 -3.84 -12.49 0.42
C LEU A 67 -3.64 -12.49 1.95
N ASN A 68 -3.51 -13.67 2.56
CA ASN A 68 -3.33 -13.81 4.00
C ASN A 68 -1.86 -13.94 4.43
N SER A 69 -0.93 -13.91 3.47
CA SER A 69 0.51 -13.88 3.77
C SER A 69 0.88 -12.62 4.56
N LEU A 70 1.75 -12.80 5.56
CA LEU A 70 2.33 -11.70 6.34
C LEU A 70 2.95 -10.63 5.41
N GLN A 71 3.54 -11.06 4.30
CA GLN A 71 4.15 -10.18 3.31
C GLN A 71 3.14 -9.21 2.69
N VAL A 72 1.96 -9.69 2.29
CA VAL A 72 0.93 -8.84 1.66
C VAL A 72 0.35 -7.88 2.68
N LYS A 73 0.08 -8.33 3.91
CA LYS A 73 -0.44 -7.48 4.99
C LYS A 73 0.53 -6.36 5.37
N VAL A 74 1.80 -6.69 5.55
CA VAL A 74 2.83 -5.70 5.91
C VAL A 74 3.04 -4.72 4.74
N ASN A 75 3.19 -5.23 3.51
CA ASN A 75 3.37 -4.36 2.35
C ASN A 75 2.14 -3.47 2.10
N SER A 76 0.91 -3.98 2.26
CA SER A 76 -0.31 -3.19 2.05
C SER A 76 -0.41 -2.05 3.06
N VAL A 77 -0.05 -2.28 4.32
CA VAL A 77 -0.03 -1.22 5.35
C VAL A 77 0.98 -0.14 4.97
N VAL A 78 2.20 -0.52 4.59
CA VAL A 78 3.25 0.45 4.27
C VAL A 78 2.95 1.23 2.99
N VAL A 79 2.46 0.56 1.95
CA VAL A 79 2.02 1.22 0.71
C VAL A 79 0.87 2.18 0.99
N SER A 80 -0.09 1.80 1.84
CA SER A 80 -1.19 2.70 2.23
C SER A 80 -0.68 3.95 2.95
N LEU A 81 0.29 3.80 3.86
CA LEU A 81 0.92 4.95 4.53
C LEU A 81 1.64 5.87 3.54
N ILE A 82 2.38 5.31 2.57
CA ILE A 82 3.06 6.09 1.52
C ILE A 82 2.05 6.85 0.66
N ILE A 83 0.94 6.22 0.29
CA ILE A 83 -0.14 6.87 -0.48
C ILE A 83 -0.69 8.06 0.29
N VAL A 84 -0.98 7.90 1.59
CA VAL A 84 -1.49 9.00 2.43
C VAL A 84 -0.49 10.15 2.49
N ILE A 85 0.79 9.87 2.69
CA ILE A 85 1.86 10.89 2.74
C ILE A 85 1.96 11.61 1.38
N MET A 86 2.03 10.86 0.29
CA MET A 86 2.15 11.42 -1.07
C MET A 86 0.92 12.24 -1.47
N SER A 87 -0.28 11.76 -1.13
CA SER A 87 -1.53 12.50 -1.37
C SER A 87 -1.56 13.80 -0.57
N THR A 88 -1.18 13.76 0.70
CA THR A 88 -1.14 14.95 1.55
C THR A 88 -0.12 15.96 1.02
N PHE A 89 1.07 15.49 0.65
CA PHE A 89 2.10 16.32 0.03
C PHE A 89 1.60 16.98 -1.27
N THR A 90 0.96 16.20 -2.15
CA THR A 90 0.40 16.71 -3.41
C THR A 90 -0.66 17.77 -3.17
N VAL A 91 -1.56 17.56 -2.21
CA VAL A 91 -2.60 18.54 -1.84
C VAL A 91 -1.98 19.83 -1.30
N ILE A 92 -0.98 19.74 -0.42
CA ILE A 92 -0.27 20.92 0.09
C ILE A 92 0.39 21.68 -1.05
N THR A 93 1.13 21.00 -1.93
CA THR A 93 1.78 21.65 -3.07
C THR A 93 0.77 22.34 -3.99
N TYR A 94 -0.36 21.68 -4.28
CA TYR A 94 -1.43 22.27 -5.07
C TYR A 94 -1.99 23.55 -4.43
N MET A 95 -2.29 23.52 -3.12
CA MET A 95 -2.79 24.68 -2.38
C MET A 95 -1.79 25.84 -2.37
N THR A 96 -0.49 25.56 -2.27
CA THR A 96 0.54 26.60 -2.28
C THR A 96 0.71 27.26 -3.65
N GLU A 97 0.53 26.50 -4.74
CA GLU A 97 0.61 27.04 -6.11
C GLU A 97 -0.55 27.99 -6.40
N GLU A 98 -1.78 27.60 -6.04
CA GLU A 98 -2.96 28.43 -6.26
C GLU A 98 -2.85 29.80 -5.54
N GLN A 99 -2.39 29.80 -4.29
CA GLN A 99 -2.17 31.05 -3.54
C GLN A 99 -1.09 31.94 -4.16
N LYS A 100 -0.02 31.34 -4.67
CA LYS A 100 1.09 32.08 -5.29
C LYS A 100 0.62 32.79 -6.56
N VAL A 101 -0.22 32.15 -7.35
CA VAL A 101 -0.78 32.74 -8.59
C VAL A 101 -1.63 33.96 -8.30
N GLU A 102 -2.53 33.84 -7.34
CA GLU A 102 -3.39 34.96 -6.96
C GLU A 102 -2.54 36.13 -6.44
N LEU A 103 -1.52 35.85 -5.62
CA LEU A 103 -0.61 36.86 -5.10
C LEU A 103 0.23 37.52 -6.19
N ASP A 104 0.76 36.74 -7.13
CA ASP A 104 1.57 37.23 -8.25
C ASP A 104 0.73 38.10 -9.19
N LEU A 105 -0.50 37.66 -9.52
CA LEU A 105 -1.44 38.47 -10.31
C LEU A 105 -1.87 39.73 -9.58
N LYS A 106 -2.11 39.67 -8.26
CA LYS A 106 -2.43 40.85 -7.46
C LYS A 106 -1.29 41.86 -7.47
N THR A 107 -0.06 41.40 -7.23
CA THR A 107 1.14 42.26 -7.29
C THR A 107 1.32 42.87 -8.68
N THR A 108 1.16 42.07 -9.73
CA THR A 108 1.28 42.51 -11.12
C THR A 108 0.21 43.54 -11.47
N SER A 109 -1.05 43.30 -11.07
CA SER A 109 -2.16 44.23 -11.30
C SER A 109 -1.91 45.61 -10.67
N VAL A 110 -1.37 45.64 -9.45
CA VAL A 110 -0.98 46.90 -8.78
C VAL A 110 0.15 47.60 -9.52
N ASN A 111 1.18 46.86 -9.96
CA ASN A 111 2.30 47.44 -10.70
C ASN A 111 1.86 48.03 -12.05
N VAL A 112 0.95 47.35 -12.77
CA VAL A 112 0.37 47.85 -14.02
C VAL A 112 -0.48 49.09 -13.77
N ALA A 113 -1.39 49.03 -12.80
CA ALA A 113 -2.22 50.18 -12.42
C ALA A 113 -1.34 51.38 -12.04
N LYS A 114 -0.26 51.14 -11.28
CA LYS A 114 0.67 52.20 -10.85
C LYS A 114 1.42 52.84 -12.00
N ARG A 115 1.86 52.00 -12.95
CA ARG A 115 2.56 52.46 -14.15
C ARG A 115 1.64 53.30 -15.04
N LEU A 116 0.41 52.83 -15.29
CA LEU A 116 -0.59 53.55 -16.04
C LEU A 116 -0.99 54.87 -15.36
N SER A 117 -1.10 54.88 -14.03
CA SER A 117 -1.47 56.10 -13.29
C SER A 117 -0.44 57.22 -13.43
N VAL A 118 0.79 56.90 -13.81
CA VAL A 118 1.88 57.85 -14.07
C VAL A 118 1.94 58.22 -15.55
N TYR A 119 1.84 57.25 -16.46
CA TYR A 119 1.98 57.51 -17.89
C TYR A 119 0.78 58.20 -18.53
N LEU A 120 -0.43 57.95 -18.01
CA LEU A 120 -1.65 58.51 -18.59
C LEU A 120 -1.95 59.94 -18.12
N VAL A 121 -1.15 60.52 -17.20
CA VAL A 121 -1.42 61.84 -16.61
C VAL A 121 -1.63 62.92 -17.67
N GLU A 122 -0.75 63.00 -18.66
CA GLU A 122 -0.83 64.05 -19.68
C GLU A 122 -1.99 63.83 -20.64
N ALA A 123 -2.12 62.63 -21.20
CA ALA A 123 -3.22 62.28 -22.13
C ALA A 123 -4.61 62.40 -21.47
N PHE A 124 -4.70 62.05 -20.18
CA PHE A 124 -5.95 62.12 -19.42
C PHE A 124 -6.33 63.57 -19.07
N TRP A 125 -5.34 64.45 -18.83
CA TRP A 125 -5.60 65.87 -18.63
C TRP A 125 -5.94 66.61 -19.92
N SER A 126 -5.30 66.26 -21.03
CA SER A 126 -5.57 66.87 -22.35
C SER A 126 -6.85 66.38 -23.00
N LEU A 127 -7.53 65.37 -22.41
CA LEU A 127 -8.74 64.74 -22.94
C LEU A 127 -8.53 64.20 -24.37
N ASP A 128 -7.33 63.63 -24.62
CA ASP A 128 -7.00 63.02 -25.90
C ASP A 128 -7.44 61.55 -25.92
N ASP A 129 -8.70 61.34 -26.29
CA ASP A 129 -9.31 60.01 -26.31
C ASP A 129 -8.61 59.05 -27.28
N GLU A 130 -7.98 59.56 -28.34
CA GLU A 130 -7.25 58.74 -29.30
C GLU A 130 -5.98 58.17 -28.66
N ILE A 131 -5.14 59.03 -28.06
CA ILE A 131 -3.93 58.61 -27.35
C ILE A 131 -4.28 57.71 -26.16
N LEU A 132 -5.31 58.05 -25.38
CA LEU A 132 -5.76 57.22 -24.27
C LEU A 132 -6.21 55.85 -24.76
N SER A 133 -7.01 55.79 -25.82
CA SER A 133 -7.52 54.53 -26.36
C SER A 133 -6.41 53.62 -26.85
N GLU A 134 -5.42 54.14 -27.57
CA GLU A 134 -4.30 53.35 -28.06
C GLU A 134 -3.35 52.93 -26.93
N SER A 135 -3.19 53.76 -25.90
CA SER A 135 -2.41 53.40 -24.71
C SER A 135 -3.07 52.26 -23.93
N LEU A 136 -4.38 52.32 -23.73
CA LEU A 136 -5.13 51.24 -23.06
C LEU A 136 -5.09 49.94 -23.87
N LYS A 137 -5.34 49.99 -25.18
CA LYS A 137 -5.28 48.81 -26.06
C LYS A 137 -3.88 48.19 -26.10
N SER A 138 -2.83 49.02 -26.09
CA SER A 138 -1.44 48.57 -26.10
C SER A 138 -1.07 47.84 -24.80
N GLU A 139 -1.56 48.31 -23.66
CA GLU A 139 -1.38 47.59 -22.40
C GLU A 139 -2.12 46.25 -22.40
N MET A 140 -3.34 46.23 -22.96
CA MET A 140 -4.15 45.01 -23.16
C MET A 140 -3.63 44.09 -24.28
N ILE A 141 -2.42 44.28 -24.79
CA ILE A 141 -1.71 43.23 -25.54
C ILE A 141 -1.41 42.05 -24.59
N ASP A 142 -1.17 42.34 -23.31
CA ASP A 142 -1.12 41.32 -22.28
C ASP A 142 -2.48 40.59 -22.21
N ARG A 143 -2.43 39.26 -22.36
CA ARG A 143 -3.63 38.42 -22.37
C ARG A 143 -4.24 38.28 -20.98
N ASP A 144 -3.45 38.47 -19.93
CA ASP A 144 -3.91 38.35 -18.55
C ASP A 144 -4.75 39.57 -18.12
N ILE A 145 -4.65 40.70 -18.84
CA ILE A 145 -5.51 41.86 -18.63
C ILE A 145 -6.86 41.64 -19.31
N TYR A 146 -7.90 41.49 -18.48
CA TYR A 146 -9.28 41.34 -18.92
C TYR A 146 -9.94 42.68 -19.23
N ALA A 147 -9.71 43.69 -18.41
CA ALA A 147 -10.27 45.03 -18.61
C ALA A 147 -9.38 46.12 -18.01
N ILE A 148 -9.44 47.31 -18.60
CA ILE A 148 -8.88 48.54 -18.03
C ILE A 148 -9.94 49.63 -18.12
N ASN A 149 -10.20 50.31 -17.01
CA ASN A 149 -11.10 51.46 -16.95
C ASN A 149 -10.35 52.69 -16.45
N LEU A 150 -10.51 53.81 -17.14
CA LEU A 150 -10.25 55.15 -16.64
C LEU A 150 -11.54 55.68 -16.05
N VAL A 151 -11.51 55.95 -14.77
CA VAL A 151 -12.64 56.45 -14.01
C VAL A 151 -12.41 57.93 -13.74
N ASP A 152 -13.48 58.70 -13.84
CA ASP A 152 -13.44 60.12 -13.53
C ASP A 152 -13.07 60.40 -12.07
N ARG A 153 -12.86 61.67 -11.72
CA ARG A 153 -12.56 62.11 -10.35
C ARG A 153 -13.64 61.70 -9.33
N SER A 154 -14.87 61.45 -9.75
CA SER A 154 -15.96 61.06 -8.84
C SER A 154 -15.87 59.59 -8.42
N GLY A 155 -15.11 58.77 -9.15
CA GLY A 155 -15.03 57.32 -8.93
C GLY A 155 -16.27 56.56 -9.36
N LYS A 156 -17.27 57.20 -10.00
CA LYS A 156 -18.56 56.59 -10.34
C LYS A 156 -18.76 56.36 -11.82
N LYS A 157 -18.11 57.15 -12.68
CA LYS A 157 -18.29 57.09 -14.13
C LYS A 157 -17.01 56.63 -14.79
N ILE A 158 -17.10 55.56 -15.57
CA ILE A 158 -16.04 55.17 -16.48
C ILE A 158 -15.99 56.23 -17.59
N TYR A 159 -14.89 56.97 -17.64
CA TYR A 159 -14.60 57.95 -18.67
C TYR A 159 -14.28 57.25 -19.99
N LEU A 160 -13.36 56.29 -19.94
CA LEU A 160 -12.94 55.45 -21.06
C LEU A 160 -12.53 54.09 -20.52
N GLY A 161 -12.96 53.01 -21.15
CA GLY A 161 -12.55 51.67 -20.74
C GLY A 161 -12.64 50.69 -21.89
N TYR A 162 -11.87 49.62 -21.77
CA TYR A 162 -11.92 48.48 -22.67
C TYR A 162 -11.97 47.20 -21.84
N ARG A 163 -12.72 46.22 -22.33
CA ARG A 163 -12.78 44.87 -21.76
C ARG A 163 -12.72 43.83 -22.85
N ARG A 164 -12.45 42.60 -22.46
CA ARG A 164 -12.59 41.44 -23.36
C ARG A 164 -14.02 40.90 -23.30
N ASN A 165 -14.57 40.54 -24.46
CA ASN A 165 -15.84 39.82 -24.55
C ASN A 165 -15.60 38.29 -24.49
N ALA A 166 -16.67 37.50 -24.63
CA ALA A 166 -16.58 36.04 -24.62
C ALA A 166 -15.71 35.46 -25.77
N GLN A 167 -15.52 36.21 -26.86
CA GLN A 167 -14.63 35.86 -27.97
C GLN A 167 -13.20 36.40 -27.80
N TRP A 168 -12.86 36.90 -26.61
CA TRP A 168 -11.57 37.49 -26.25
C TRP A 168 -11.17 38.75 -27.04
N GLN A 169 -12.13 39.39 -27.71
CA GLN A 169 -11.94 40.62 -28.47
C GLN A 169 -12.09 41.84 -27.57
N LEU A 170 -11.27 42.87 -27.81
CA LEU A 170 -11.37 44.15 -27.13
C LEU A 170 -12.64 44.87 -27.59
N VAL A 171 -13.50 45.19 -26.64
CA VAL A 171 -14.70 45.99 -26.83
C VAL A 171 -14.70 47.16 -25.84
N PRO A 172 -15.26 48.32 -26.20
CA PRO A 172 -15.44 49.42 -25.25
C PRO A 172 -16.20 48.95 -24.01
N ASN A 173 -15.83 49.50 -22.85
CA ASN A 173 -16.47 49.21 -21.59
C ASN A 173 -16.99 50.50 -20.95
N ASP A 174 -18.30 50.55 -20.74
CA ASP A 174 -19.03 51.65 -20.10
C ASP A 174 -19.68 51.23 -18.77
N SER A 175 -19.55 49.96 -18.41
CA SER A 175 -20.23 49.33 -17.28
C SER A 175 -19.23 48.79 -16.26
N GLN A 176 -19.63 48.72 -14.99
CA GLN A 176 -18.80 48.13 -13.95
C GLN A 176 -18.46 46.68 -14.27
N VAL A 177 -17.18 46.34 -14.13
CA VAL A 177 -16.69 44.98 -14.33
C VAL A 177 -16.83 44.24 -13.01
N ALA A 178 -17.73 43.25 -12.97
CA ALA A 178 -17.91 42.36 -11.84
C ALA A 178 -17.65 40.92 -12.28
N GLY A 179 -16.79 40.21 -11.55
CA GLY A 179 -16.49 38.81 -11.78
C GLY A 179 -15.72 38.24 -10.59
N GLU A 180 -16.19 37.10 -10.09
CA GLU A 180 -15.65 36.45 -8.88
C GLU A 180 -14.21 35.93 -9.06
N LEU A 181 -13.77 35.79 -10.32
CA LEU A 181 -12.43 35.31 -10.71
C LEU A 181 -11.52 36.42 -11.25
N LEU A 182 -11.92 37.69 -11.12
CA LEU A 182 -11.12 38.82 -11.57
C LEU A 182 -10.35 39.43 -10.40
N ILE A 183 -9.06 39.65 -10.60
CA ILE A 183 -8.21 40.36 -9.64
C ILE A 183 -8.12 41.80 -10.09
N SER A 184 -8.62 42.72 -9.27
CA SER A 184 -8.62 44.15 -9.58
C SER A 184 -7.57 44.92 -8.77
N ALA A 185 -6.91 45.88 -9.42
CA ALA A 185 -6.16 46.93 -8.75
C ALA A 185 -6.66 48.31 -9.21
N ASN A 186 -6.63 49.28 -8.30
CA ASN A 186 -7.02 50.65 -8.56
C ASN A 186 -5.90 51.59 -8.09
N GLU A 187 -5.47 52.49 -8.97
CA GLU A 187 -4.50 53.54 -8.65
C GLU A 187 -5.00 54.92 -9.10
N THR A 188 -4.75 55.92 -8.26
CA THR A 188 -5.19 57.30 -8.49
C THR A 188 -4.27 58.03 -9.46
N ILE A 189 -4.84 58.73 -10.43
CA ILE A 189 -4.11 59.60 -11.36
C ILE A 189 -4.04 61.01 -10.77
N MET A 190 -2.82 61.49 -10.55
CA MET A 190 -2.54 62.78 -9.91
C MET A 190 -1.79 63.70 -10.87
N LYS A 191 -2.23 64.95 -10.98
CA LYS A 191 -1.53 66.03 -11.68
C LYS A 191 -1.37 67.21 -10.75
N ASP A 192 -0.14 67.68 -10.54
CA ASP A 192 0.17 68.81 -9.65
C ASP A 192 -0.44 68.69 -8.24
N GLY A 193 -0.43 67.47 -7.68
CA GLY A 193 -0.99 67.18 -6.36
C GLY A 193 -2.52 67.10 -6.31
N LYS A 194 -3.22 67.25 -7.44
CA LYS A 194 -4.67 67.12 -7.55
C LYS A 194 -5.05 65.82 -8.23
N GLN A 195 -6.01 65.10 -7.64
CA GLN A 195 -6.63 63.94 -8.28
C GLN A 195 -7.45 64.37 -9.48
N ILE A 196 -7.16 63.79 -10.64
CA ILE A 196 -7.90 64.01 -11.88
C ILE A 196 -8.77 62.79 -12.26
N GLY A 197 -8.44 61.60 -11.75
CA GLY A 197 -9.23 60.38 -11.90
C GLY A 197 -8.52 59.17 -11.28
N SER A 198 -8.88 57.97 -11.72
CA SER A 198 -8.20 56.73 -11.35
C SER A 198 -8.17 55.75 -12.51
N VAL A 199 -7.21 54.83 -12.49
CA VAL A 199 -7.15 53.68 -13.40
C VAL A 199 -7.47 52.41 -12.62
N GLU A 200 -8.39 51.62 -13.14
CA GLU A 200 -8.74 50.31 -12.64
C GLU A 200 -8.32 49.25 -13.65
N VAL A 201 -7.56 48.27 -13.19
CA VAL A 201 -7.06 47.17 -14.04
C VAL A 201 -7.59 45.87 -13.48
N PHE A 202 -8.15 45.03 -14.35
CA PHE A 202 -8.73 43.74 -14.01
C PHE A 202 -7.96 42.63 -14.71
N PHE A 203 -7.38 41.74 -13.92
CA PHE A 203 -6.66 40.55 -14.38
C PHE A 203 -7.55 39.31 -14.31
N THR A 204 -7.38 38.40 -15.28
CA THR A 204 -7.99 37.07 -15.29
C THR A 204 -6.96 36.00 -14.92
N GLN A 205 -7.41 34.91 -14.29
CA GLN A 205 -6.57 33.74 -13.99
C GLN A 205 -6.65 32.66 -15.08
N GLU A 206 -7.42 32.89 -16.16
CA GLU A 206 -7.79 31.87 -17.15
C GLU A 206 -6.59 31.28 -17.90
N PHE A 207 -5.64 32.11 -18.35
CA PHE A 207 -4.47 31.62 -19.10
C PHE A 207 -3.40 31.03 -18.22
N VAL A 208 -3.28 31.51 -16.98
CA VAL A 208 -2.37 30.89 -16.01
C VAL A 208 -2.82 29.45 -15.77
N ARG A 209 -4.13 29.19 -15.72
CA ARG A 209 -4.70 27.84 -15.60
C ARG A 209 -4.30 26.91 -16.75
N GLU A 210 -4.18 27.39 -17.98
CA GLU A 210 -3.71 26.56 -19.10
C GLU A 210 -2.26 26.10 -18.91
N GLN A 211 -1.38 26.98 -18.43
CA GLN A 211 0.00 26.61 -18.09
C GLN A 211 0.05 25.66 -16.90
N PHE A 212 -0.86 25.81 -15.93
CA PHE A 212 -0.97 24.89 -14.79
C PHE A 212 -1.31 23.46 -15.18
N VAL A 213 -2.12 23.24 -16.21
CA VAL A 213 -2.48 21.87 -16.63
C VAL A 213 -1.22 21.08 -17.00
N GLN A 214 -0.27 21.68 -17.71
CA GLN A 214 0.99 21.03 -18.09
C GLN A 214 1.86 20.72 -16.86
N SER A 215 2.05 21.71 -15.97
CA SER A 215 2.79 21.52 -14.72
C SER A 215 2.13 20.44 -13.83
N MET A 216 0.80 20.39 -13.80
CA MET A 216 0.04 19.41 -13.04
C MET A 216 0.27 17.98 -13.57
N TYR A 217 0.31 17.77 -14.89
CA TYR A 217 0.66 16.47 -15.46
C TYR A 217 2.09 16.05 -15.07
N GLN A 218 3.05 16.97 -15.08
CA GLN A 218 4.42 16.67 -14.67
C GLN A 218 4.50 16.29 -13.18
N ILE A 219 3.81 17.02 -12.30
CA ILE A 219 3.73 16.69 -10.87
C ILE A 219 3.10 15.32 -10.68
N LEU A 220 1.97 15.02 -11.32
CA LEU A 220 1.31 13.72 -11.20
C LEU A 220 2.19 12.56 -11.67
N ILE A 221 2.86 12.69 -12.82
CA ILE A 221 3.74 11.65 -13.35
C ILE A 221 4.94 11.44 -12.41
N THR A 222 5.59 12.51 -11.97
CA THR A 222 6.76 12.41 -11.08
C THR A 222 6.37 11.84 -9.71
N SER A 223 5.24 12.24 -9.13
CA SER A 223 4.70 11.66 -7.90
C SER A 223 4.37 10.18 -8.05
N LEU A 224 3.78 9.76 -9.17
CA LEU A 224 3.49 8.35 -9.44
C LEU A 224 4.77 7.52 -9.56
N LEU A 225 5.76 8.00 -10.30
CA LEU A 225 7.06 7.34 -10.44
C LEU A 225 7.77 7.22 -9.10
N LEU A 226 7.74 8.27 -8.28
CA LEU A 226 8.31 8.26 -6.94
C LEU A 226 7.59 7.25 -6.03
N LEU A 227 6.27 7.22 -6.08
CA LEU A 227 5.46 6.27 -5.31
C LEU A 227 5.80 4.81 -5.65
N ILE A 228 5.92 4.50 -6.94
CA ILE A 228 6.31 3.16 -7.42
C ILE A 228 7.73 2.83 -6.95
N ALA A 229 8.68 3.76 -7.11
CA ALA A 229 10.07 3.57 -6.72
C ALA A 229 10.21 3.29 -5.22
N VAL A 230 9.54 4.08 -4.38
CA VAL A 230 9.55 3.91 -2.92
C VAL A 230 8.87 2.61 -2.51
N ALA A 231 7.70 2.27 -3.10
CA ALA A 231 7.00 1.03 -2.81
C ALA A 231 7.85 -0.20 -3.13
N LEU A 232 8.55 -0.19 -4.28
CA LEU A 232 9.47 -1.26 -4.67
C LEU A 232 10.67 -1.34 -3.72
N ALA A 233 11.31 -0.21 -3.41
CA ALA A 233 12.45 -0.16 -2.51
C ALA A 233 12.09 -0.73 -1.13
N VAL A 234 10.97 -0.28 -0.56
CA VAL A 234 10.49 -0.73 0.74
C VAL A 234 10.13 -2.22 0.71
N SER A 235 9.46 -2.71 -0.33
CA SER A 235 9.15 -4.14 -0.47
C SER A 235 10.42 -5.01 -0.50
N VAL A 236 11.46 -4.58 -1.21
CA VAL A 236 12.74 -5.30 -1.26
C VAL A 236 13.43 -5.30 0.11
N VAL A 237 13.45 -4.15 0.79
CA VAL A 237 14.07 -3.99 2.12
C VAL A 237 13.35 -4.85 3.17
N LEU A 238 12.03 -4.73 3.27
CA LEU A 238 11.22 -5.52 4.21
C LEU A 238 11.35 -7.01 3.98
N ASN A 239 11.36 -7.43 2.71
CA ASN A 239 11.52 -8.84 2.37
C ASN A 239 12.88 -9.37 2.84
N ARG A 240 13.96 -8.62 2.65
CA ARG A 240 15.32 -9.05 3.01
C ARG A 240 15.59 -8.96 4.52
N MET A 241 15.14 -7.90 5.19
CA MET A 241 15.48 -7.63 6.59
C MET A 241 14.53 -8.29 7.58
N ILE A 242 13.25 -8.48 7.24
CA ILE A 242 12.23 -8.96 8.20
C ILE A 242 11.63 -10.28 7.73
N LEU A 243 11.03 -10.31 6.54
CA LEU A 243 10.22 -11.46 6.14
C LEU A 243 11.06 -12.71 5.89
N ARG A 244 12.22 -12.59 5.23
CA ARG A 244 13.09 -13.74 4.94
C ARG A 244 13.73 -14.35 6.19
N PRO A 245 14.30 -13.58 7.15
CA PRO A 245 14.77 -14.13 8.43
C PRO A 245 13.66 -14.81 9.23
N ILE A 246 12.47 -14.20 9.34
CA ILE A 246 11.32 -14.81 10.04
C ILE A 246 10.90 -16.11 9.36
N ALA A 247 10.85 -16.15 8.03
CA ALA A 247 10.52 -17.36 7.28
C ALA A 247 11.55 -18.49 7.52
N ARG A 248 12.84 -18.16 7.59
CA ARG A 248 13.90 -19.13 7.92
C ARG A 248 13.78 -19.67 9.34
N LEU A 249 13.51 -18.81 10.33
CA LEU A 249 13.28 -19.24 11.72
C LEU A 249 12.03 -20.13 11.81
N THR A 250 10.98 -19.78 11.07
CA THR A 250 9.76 -20.60 10.97
C THR A 250 10.05 -21.99 10.38
N ASP A 251 10.85 -22.06 9.31
CA ASP A 251 11.27 -23.35 8.72
C ASP A 251 12.15 -24.17 9.69
N ALA A 252 13.11 -23.53 10.37
CA ALA A 252 13.93 -24.16 11.39
C ALA A 252 13.09 -24.74 12.53
N ALA A 253 12.09 -23.99 13.02
CA ALA A 253 11.14 -24.45 14.03
C ALA A 253 10.35 -25.68 13.57
N ASN A 254 9.84 -25.66 12.34
CA ASN A 254 9.12 -26.78 11.76
C ASN A 254 9.99 -28.04 11.65
N ARG A 255 11.25 -27.91 11.27
CA ARG A 255 12.20 -29.04 11.20
C ARG A 255 12.57 -29.59 12.58
N ILE A 256 12.80 -28.71 13.56
CA ILE A 256 13.01 -29.12 14.97
C ILE A 256 11.79 -29.90 15.48
N SER A 257 10.58 -29.47 15.13
CA SER A 257 9.33 -30.12 15.58
C SER A 257 9.19 -31.59 15.13
N VAL A 258 9.84 -31.97 14.01
CA VAL A 258 9.85 -33.34 13.49
C VAL A 258 11.11 -34.12 13.88
N GLY A 259 11.88 -33.61 14.84
CA GLY A 259 13.05 -34.28 15.41
C GLY A 259 14.37 -34.01 14.69
N ASN A 260 14.41 -33.13 13.70
CA ASN A 260 15.66 -32.72 13.06
C ASN A 260 16.35 -31.63 13.90
N LEU A 261 17.32 -32.02 14.72
CA LEU A 261 18.04 -31.14 15.65
C LEU A 261 19.44 -30.75 15.17
N ASP A 262 19.90 -31.34 14.07
CA ASP A 262 21.23 -31.13 13.49
C ASP A 262 21.30 -29.88 12.60
N LEU A 263 20.18 -29.17 12.41
CA LEU A 263 20.15 -27.93 11.65
C LEU A 263 20.81 -26.77 12.40
N GLU A 264 21.51 -25.92 11.66
CA GLU A 264 22.13 -24.70 12.15
C GLU A 264 21.18 -23.52 11.95
N ILE A 265 21.05 -22.66 12.97
CA ILE A 265 20.23 -21.45 12.91
C ILE A 265 21.20 -20.27 12.74
N PRO A 266 21.34 -19.72 11.52
CA PRO A 266 22.28 -18.63 11.29
C PRO A 266 21.79 -17.34 11.94
N ILE A 267 22.66 -16.70 12.72
CA ILE A 267 22.41 -15.39 13.35
C ILE A 267 23.01 -14.33 12.42
N GLU A 268 22.21 -13.86 11.47
CA GLU A 268 22.67 -12.92 10.43
C GLU A 268 22.40 -11.45 10.78
N SER A 269 21.59 -11.18 11.81
CA SER A 269 21.22 -9.82 12.22
C SER A 269 21.70 -9.49 13.63
N LYS A 270 21.89 -8.20 13.90
CA LYS A 270 22.28 -7.64 15.21
C LYS A 270 21.15 -6.85 15.89
N ASP A 271 19.93 -7.01 15.40
CA ASP A 271 18.71 -6.39 15.91
C ASP A 271 17.85 -7.41 16.71
N GLU A 272 16.60 -7.08 16.97
CA GLU A 272 15.64 -7.94 17.66
C GLU A 272 15.44 -9.30 16.96
N ILE A 273 15.60 -9.36 15.63
CA ILE A 273 15.54 -10.61 14.87
C ILE A 273 16.77 -11.47 15.15
N GLY A 274 17.95 -10.85 15.30
CA GLY A 274 19.18 -11.52 15.74
C GLY A 274 19.06 -12.11 17.13
N VAL A 275 18.55 -11.32 18.08
CA VAL A 275 18.30 -11.77 19.46
C VAL A 275 17.30 -12.93 19.49
N LEU A 276 16.25 -12.87 18.66
CA LEU A 276 15.29 -13.96 18.52
C LEU A 276 15.96 -15.23 17.96
N ALA A 277 16.79 -15.10 16.92
CA ALA A 277 17.52 -16.22 16.34
C ALA A 277 18.46 -16.89 17.36
N GLU A 278 19.16 -16.10 18.18
CA GLU A 278 19.99 -16.60 19.28
C GLU A 278 19.18 -17.36 20.33
N ALA A 279 18.04 -16.81 20.76
CA ALA A 279 17.17 -17.46 21.73
C ALA A 279 16.65 -18.80 21.17
N PHE A 280 16.30 -18.84 19.88
CA PHE A 280 15.87 -20.05 19.19
C PHE A 280 17.00 -21.10 19.09
N ALA A 281 18.22 -20.65 18.80
CA ALA A 281 19.40 -21.51 18.76
C ALA A 281 19.70 -22.14 20.13
N ARG A 282 19.62 -21.36 21.22
CA ARG A 282 19.76 -21.88 22.59
C ARG A 282 18.68 -22.90 22.93
N MET A 283 17.42 -22.62 22.60
CA MET A 283 16.30 -23.54 22.81
C MET A 283 16.53 -24.89 22.10
N LYS A 284 16.98 -24.87 20.84
CA LYS A 284 17.32 -26.08 20.07
C LYS A 284 18.36 -26.94 20.80
N VAL A 285 19.43 -26.33 21.29
CA VAL A 285 20.51 -27.03 22.01
C VAL A 285 19.98 -27.67 23.31
N SER A 286 19.19 -26.94 24.08
CA SER A 286 18.57 -27.45 25.31
C SER A 286 17.65 -28.66 25.04
N MET A 287 16.83 -28.59 23.98
CA MET A 287 15.96 -29.70 23.58
C MET A 287 16.78 -30.93 23.15
N ALA A 288 17.83 -30.74 22.34
CA ALA A 288 18.69 -31.84 21.90
C ALA A 288 19.39 -32.53 23.07
N PHE A 289 19.84 -31.76 24.05
CA PHE A 289 20.43 -32.28 25.27
C PHE A 289 19.42 -33.10 26.09
N ALA A 290 18.21 -32.58 26.29
CA ALA A 290 17.15 -33.26 27.03
C ALA A 290 16.76 -34.61 26.37
N ILE A 291 16.57 -34.63 25.05
CA ILE A 291 16.25 -35.85 24.30
C ILE A 291 17.39 -36.88 24.40
N LYS A 292 18.65 -36.44 24.33
CA LYS A 292 19.81 -37.33 24.46
C LYS A 292 19.92 -37.97 25.85
N GLN A 293 19.53 -37.28 26.91
CA GLN A 293 19.49 -37.85 28.26
C GLN A 293 18.41 -38.94 28.40
N LEU A 294 17.23 -38.71 27.82
CA LEU A 294 16.15 -39.70 27.85
C LEU A 294 16.52 -40.99 27.13
N ARG A 295 17.28 -40.92 26.03
CA ARG A 295 17.72 -42.10 25.26
C ARG A 295 18.82 -42.94 25.95
N LYS A 296 19.49 -42.40 26.97
CA LYS A 296 20.56 -43.10 27.71
C LYS A 296 20.05 -43.94 28.90
N ARG A 297 18.78 -43.80 29.26
CA ARG A 297 18.08 -44.63 30.25
C ARG A 297 17.32 -45.74 29.55
#